data_AF-A0A2N8MTE4-F1
#
_entry.id   AF-A0A2N8MTE4-F1
#
_cell.length_a   1.000
_cell.length_b   1.000
_cell.length_c   1.000
_cell.angle_alpha   90.00
_cell.angle_beta   90.00
_cell.angle_gamma   90.00
#
_symmetry.space_group_name_H-M   'P 1'
#
loop_
_entity.id
_entity.type
_entity.pdbx_description
1 polymer ?
#
loop_
_entity_poly.entity_id
_entity_poly.type
_entity_poly.pdbx_seq_one_letter_code
_entity_poly.pdbx_strand_id
1 'polypeptide(L)'
;MADNAAVELDIFSGMPNPAWTLQQAEATEFQRRLEALPPAAAGRIDNNLGYRGFVVRSGGTTVLVQRGIAQVTREGGTLFHTDSGRELERWLLRTGKPFIDAGTFALAERELGK
;
A
#
# COMPACT_ATOMS: atom_id res chain seq x y z
N MET A 1 8.01 -7.09 -19.14
CA MET A 1 8.85 -7.50 -17.99
C MET A 1 8.04 -7.11 -16.77
N ALA A 2 7.80 -8.02 -15.82
CA ALA A 2 7.13 -7.63 -14.59
C ALA A 2 8.21 -7.02 -13.70
N ASP A 3 8.14 -5.73 -13.48
CA ASP A 3 9.13 -5.05 -12.63
C ASP A 3 8.84 -5.35 -11.15
N ASN A 4 9.91 -5.52 -10.37
CA ASN A 4 9.81 -5.57 -8.91
C ASN A 4 9.20 -4.26 -8.40
N ALA A 5 8.45 -4.33 -7.30
CA ALA A 5 7.83 -3.16 -6.70
C ALA A 5 8.39 -2.92 -5.29
N ALA A 6 8.83 -1.70 -4.99
CA ALA A 6 9.24 -1.32 -3.65
C ALA A 6 8.00 -0.93 -2.83
N VAL A 7 7.85 -1.47 -1.63
CA VAL A 7 6.77 -1.16 -0.70
C VAL A 7 7.36 -0.51 0.54
N GLU A 8 6.75 0.57 0.98
CA GLU A 8 7.08 1.28 2.21
C GLU A 8 5.81 1.42 3.04
N LEU A 9 5.86 0.99 4.30
CA LEU A 9 4.77 1.16 5.26
C LEU A 9 5.04 2.42 6.08
N ASP A 10 4.28 3.47 5.80
CA ASP A 10 4.37 4.75 6.48
C ASP A 10 3.52 4.71 7.75
N ILE A 11 4.15 4.40 8.88
CA ILE A 11 3.47 4.18 10.18
C ILE A 11 4.11 4.95 11.34
N PHE A 12 5.36 5.40 11.20
CA PHE A 12 6.10 6.06 12.27
C PHE A 12 6.36 7.54 11.98
N SER A 13 6.14 8.41 12.98
CA SER A 13 6.51 9.83 12.90
C SER A 13 7.93 10.16 13.42
N GLY A 14 8.80 9.15 13.56
CA GLY A 14 10.16 9.36 14.10
C GLY A 14 11.09 8.14 14.08
N MET A 15 10.65 7.01 13.51
CA MET A 15 11.49 5.84 13.24
C MET A 15 11.53 5.62 11.72
N PRO A 16 12.60 4.99 11.19
CA PRO A 16 12.62 4.60 9.78
C PRO A 16 11.43 3.69 9.49
N ASN A 17 10.67 4.04 8.46
CA ASN A 17 9.55 3.24 8.00
C ASN A 17 10.04 1.89 7.47
N PRO A 18 9.38 0.77 7.82
CA PRO A 18 9.72 -0.51 7.25
C PRO A 18 9.41 -0.51 5.75
N ALA A 19 10.37 -0.98 4.97
CA ALA A 19 10.26 -1.09 3.53
C ALA A 19 10.79 -2.45 3.07
N TRP A 20 10.14 -3.02 2.07
CA TRP A 20 10.51 -4.29 1.45
C TRP A 20 10.26 -4.24 -0.05
N THR A 21 10.77 -5.23 -0.78
CA THR A 21 10.58 -5.31 -2.24
C THR A 21 9.74 -6.52 -2.57
N LEU A 22 8.63 -6.29 -3.26
CA LEU A 22 7.81 -7.33 -3.87
C LEU A 22 8.55 -7.92 -5.06
N GLN A 23 8.64 -9.24 -5.10
CA GLN A 23 9.15 -9.97 -6.25
C GLN A 23 8.17 -9.85 -7.43
N GLN A 24 8.64 -10.17 -8.65
CA GLN A 24 7.84 -10.05 -9.87
C GLN A 24 6.46 -10.71 -9.78
N ALA A 25 6.37 -11.90 -9.15
CA ALA A 25 5.11 -12.61 -8.95
C ALA A 25 4.16 -11.85 -8.02
N GLU A 26 4.67 -11.29 -6.93
CA GLU A 26 3.90 -10.49 -5.97
C GLU A 26 3.49 -9.14 -6.58
N ALA A 27 4.38 -8.48 -7.31
CA ALA A 27 4.07 -7.23 -8.01
C ALA A 27 2.96 -7.44 -9.06
N THR A 28 2.99 -8.56 -9.78
CA THR A 28 1.93 -8.93 -10.74
C THR A 28 0.60 -9.15 -10.02
N GLU A 29 0.61 -9.85 -8.88
CA GLU A 29 -0.58 -10.09 -8.08
C GLU A 29 -1.12 -8.78 -7.46
N PHE A 30 -0.25 -7.89 -7.00
CA PHE A 30 -0.62 -6.56 -6.53
C PHE A 30 -1.35 -5.78 -7.61
N GLN A 31 -0.79 -5.75 -8.83
CA GLN A 31 -1.38 -5.06 -9.96
C GLN A 31 -2.75 -5.65 -10.32
N ARG A 32 -2.87 -6.98 -10.37
CA ARG A 32 -4.18 -7.64 -10.61
C ARG A 32 -5.22 -7.27 -9.57
N ARG A 33 -4.87 -7.25 -8.28
CA ARG A 33 -5.78 -6.86 -7.20
C ARG A 33 -6.18 -5.40 -7.32
N LEU A 34 -5.23 -4.52 -7.61
CA LEU A 34 -5.46 -3.09 -7.81
C LEU A 34 -6.40 -2.83 -9.01
N GLU A 35 -6.18 -3.51 -10.14
CA GLU A 35 -7.02 -3.39 -11.34
C GLU A 35 -8.43 -3.97 -11.13
N ALA A 36 -8.60 -4.93 -10.22
CA ALA A 36 -9.89 -5.48 -9.84
C ALA A 36 -10.71 -4.53 -8.93
N LEU A 37 -10.08 -3.52 -8.33
CA LEU A 37 -10.77 -2.58 -7.46
C LEU A 37 -11.63 -1.60 -8.28
N PRO A 38 -12.87 -1.31 -7.84
CA PRO A 38 -13.70 -0.33 -8.50
C PRO A 38 -13.03 1.06 -8.48
N PRO A 39 -13.12 1.82 -9.58
CA PRO A 39 -12.64 3.19 -9.61
C PRO A 39 -13.46 4.03 -8.61
N ALA A 40 -12.78 4.95 -7.93
CA ALA A 40 -13.37 5.84 -6.95
C ALA A 40 -13.24 7.29 -7.40
N ALA A 41 -14.15 8.15 -6.93
CA ALA A 41 -13.92 9.58 -6.94
C ALA A 41 -12.67 9.90 -6.10
N ALA A 42 -11.96 10.98 -6.44
CA ALA A 42 -10.74 11.38 -5.74
C ALA A 42 -10.93 11.33 -4.22
N GLY A 43 -10.26 10.38 -3.60
CA GLY A 43 -10.35 10.11 -2.17
C GLY A 43 -9.39 11.01 -1.39
N ARG A 44 -9.76 11.36 -0.16
CA ARG A 44 -8.86 12.10 0.72
C ARG A 44 -7.84 11.14 1.31
N ILE A 45 -6.59 11.33 0.92
CA ILE A 45 -5.43 10.77 1.63
C ILE A 45 -5.15 11.72 2.80
N ASP A 46 -5.20 11.20 4.02
CA ASP A 46 -4.99 11.98 5.23
C ASP A 46 -3.51 11.96 5.61
N ASN A 47 -2.88 13.13 5.72
CA ASN A 47 -1.48 13.25 6.15
C ASN A 47 -1.34 13.34 7.69
N ASN A 48 -2.19 12.63 8.43
CA ASN A 48 -2.20 12.66 9.89
C ASN A 48 -0.94 12.03 10.51
N LEU A 49 -0.72 12.26 11.80
CA LEU A 49 0.34 11.60 12.57
C LEU A 49 -0.02 10.11 12.80
N GLY A 50 0.95 9.21 12.64
CA GLY A 50 0.77 7.76 12.83
C GLY A 50 0.65 6.98 11.51
N TYR A 51 -0.32 6.07 11.45
CA TYR A 51 -0.55 5.21 10.27
C TYR A 51 -1.04 6.03 9.07
N ARG A 52 -0.22 6.07 8.03
CA ARG A 52 -0.47 6.79 6.76
C ARG A 52 -0.68 5.86 5.58
N GLY A 53 -0.46 4.56 5.76
CA GLY A 53 -0.74 3.53 4.77
C GLY A 53 0.51 2.95 4.14
N PHE A 54 0.36 2.43 2.92
CA PHE A 54 1.42 1.78 2.16
C PHE A 54 1.72 2.55 0.89
N VAL A 55 2.99 2.78 0.62
CA VAL A 55 3.48 3.38 -0.63
C VAL A 55 4.15 2.29 -1.44
N VAL A 56 3.61 1.99 -2.62
CA VAL A 56 4.15 1.01 -3.56
C VAL A 56 4.71 1.74 -4.78
N ARG A 57 5.97 1.53 -5.12
CA ARG A 57 6.65 2.16 -6.27
C ARG A 57 7.11 1.09 -7.25
N SER A 58 6.68 1.19 -8.49
CA SER A 58 7.06 0.26 -9.57
C SER A 58 7.21 1.00 -10.89
N GLY A 59 8.42 0.98 -11.47
CA GLY A 59 8.70 1.45 -12.83
C GLY A 59 8.15 2.83 -13.21
N GLY A 60 8.13 3.80 -12.28
CA GLY A 60 7.58 5.15 -12.52
C GLY A 60 6.11 5.35 -12.10
N THR A 61 5.44 4.29 -11.67
CA THR A 61 4.11 4.35 -11.03
C THR A 61 4.26 4.31 -9.51
N THR A 62 3.58 5.21 -8.82
CA THR A 62 3.47 5.24 -7.35
C THR A 62 2.03 5.02 -6.93
N VAL A 63 1.78 3.94 -6.19
CA VAL A 63 0.48 3.60 -5.64
C VAL A 63 0.50 3.84 -4.14
N LEU A 64 -0.32 4.76 -3.66
CA LEU A 64 -0.53 5.01 -2.24
C LEU A 64 -1.83 4.35 -1.80
N VAL A 65 -1.75 3.42 -0.85
CA VAL A 65 -2.90 2.69 -0.32
C VAL A 65 -3.12 3.06 1.14
N GLN A 66 -4.25 3.69 1.44
CA GLN A 66 -4.58 4.17 2.77
C GLN A 66 -6.08 4.04 3.05
N ARG A 67 -6.44 3.36 4.15
CA ARG A 67 -7.81 3.32 4.71
C ARG A 67 -8.87 2.92 3.67
N GLY A 68 -8.55 1.97 2.80
CA GLY A 68 -9.42 1.49 1.74
C GLY A 68 -9.45 2.38 0.49
N ILE A 69 -8.51 3.31 0.32
CA ILE A 69 -8.33 4.08 -0.91
C ILE A 69 -6.96 3.76 -1.50
N ALA A 70 -6.91 3.41 -2.78
CA ALA A 70 -5.67 3.24 -3.53
C ALA A 70 -5.55 4.34 -4.59
N GLN A 71 -4.61 5.26 -4.37
CA GLN A 71 -4.27 6.33 -5.30
C GLN A 71 -3.10 5.89 -6.18
N VAL A 72 -3.32 5.78 -7.48
CA VAL A 72 -2.33 5.40 -8.48
C VAL A 72 -1.85 6.65 -9.20
N THR A 73 -0.60 7.04 -9.00
CA THR A 73 0.04 8.18 -9.64
C THR A 73 1.03 7.67 -10.69
N ARG A 74 0.86 8.08 -11.96
CA ARG A 74 1.77 7.73 -13.07
C ARG A 74 1.97 8.92 -14.01
N GLU A 75 2.94 8.83 -14.91
CA GLU A 75 3.10 9.80 -16.00
C GLU A 75 1.81 9.82 -16.86
N GLY A 76 1.01 10.88 -16.71
CA GLY A 76 -0.28 11.04 -17.38
C GLY A 76 -1.49 11.23 -16.45
N GLY A 77 -1.31 11.09 -15.13
CA GLY A 77 -2.34 11.49 -14.16
C GLY A 77 -2.42 10.62 -12.91
N THR A 78 -3.43 10.94 -12.09
CA THR A 78 -3.73 10.25 -10.83
C THR A 78 -5.09 9.58 -10.93
N LEU A 79 -5.14 8.27 -10.66
CA LEU A 79 -6.36 7.48 -10.57
C LEU A 79 -6.61 7.10 -9.11
N PHE A 80 -7.88 6.92 -8.75
CA PHE A 80 -8.27 6.49 -7.42
C PHE A 80 -9.12 5.24 -7.54
N HIS A 81 -8.85 4.26 -6.68
CA HIS A 81 -9.63 3.05 -6.52
C HIS A 81 -10.08 2.94 -5.06
N THR A 82 -11.23 2.33 -4.84
CA THR A 82 -11.73 2.04 -3.48
C THR A 82 -11.69 0.56 -3.21
N ASP A 83 -11.15 0.21 -2.05
CA ASP A 83 -11.04 -1.12 -1.48
C ASP A 83 -11.81 -1.12 -0.16
N SER A 84 -13.13 -1.26 -0.26
CA SER A 84 -14.02 -1.22 0.92
C SER A 84 -13.71 -2.32 1.94
N GLY A 85 -13.09 -3.43 1.51
CA GLY A 85 -12.67 -4.53 2.38
C GLY A 85 -11.28 -4.36 2.99
N ARG A 86 -10.52 -3.33 2.58
CA ARG A 86 -9.09 -3.16 2.87
C ARG A 86 -8.27 -4.43 2.58
N GLU A 87 -8.72 -5.21 1.60
CA GLU A 87 -8.10 -6.48 1.23
C GLU A 87 -6.71 -6.29 0.64
N LEU A 88 -6.51 -5.20 -0.10
CA LEU A 88 -5.24 -4.80 -0.69
C LEU A 88 -4.23 -4.41 0.39
N GLU A 89 -4.63 -3.57 1.36
CA GLU A 89 -3.77 -3.20 2.49
C GLU A 89 -3.40 -4.41 3.35
N ARG A 90 -4.37 -5.28 3.66
CA ARG A 90 -4.12 -6.52 4.40
C ARG A 90 -3.20 -7.47 3.64
N TRP A 91 -3.35 -7.55 2.32
CA TRP A 91 -2.47 -8.35 1.49
C TRP A 91 -1.04 -7.79 1.49
N LEU A 92 -0.87 -6.48 1.35
CA LEU A 92 0.45 -5.82 1.44
C LEU A 92 1.10 -6.05 2.81
N LEU A 93 0.35 -5.91 3.91
CA LEU A 93 0.89 -6.16 5.24
C LEU A 93 1.42 -7.60 5.38
N ARG A 94 0.72 -8.58 4.79
CA ARG A 94 1.15 -9.99 4.81
C ARG A 94 2.42 -10.25 4.02
N THR A 95 2.65 -9.58 2.89
CA THR A 95 3.91 -9.72 2.13
C THR A 95 5.09 -9.10 2.89
N GLY A 96 4.83 -8.04 3.67
CA GLY A 96 5.80 -7.42 4.56
C GLY A 96 6.09 -8.18 5.86
N LYS A 97 5.28 -9.18 6.22
CA LYS A 97 5.39 -9.91 7.50
C LYS A 97 6.82 -10.40 7.86
N PRO A 98 7.63 -10.98 6.95
CA PRO A 98 8.99 -11.41 7.29
C PRO A 98 10.00 -10.24 7.40
N PHE A 99 9.64 -9.03 6.94
CA PHE A 99 10.50 -7.84 6.92
C PHE A 99 10.17 -6.85 8.05
N ILE A 100 9.00 -6.98 8.67
CA ILE A 100 8.49 -6.11 9.71
C ILE A 100 8.57 -6.83 11.06
N ASP A 101 9.02 -6.15 12.11
CA ASP A 101 8.99 -6.71 13.47
C ASP A 101 7.56 -7.01 13.93
N ALA A 102 7.40 -8.01 14.80
CA ALA A 102 6.10 -8.45 15.31
C ALA A 102 5.29 -7.31 15.96
N GLY A 103 5.94 -6.39 16.67
CA GLY A 103 5.26 -5.24 17.29
C GLY A 103 4.66 -4.29 16.26
N THR A 104 5.41 -3.98 15.21
CA THR A 104 4.97 -3.11 14.12
C THR A 104 3.89 -3.77 13.27
N PHE A 105 4.04 -5.07 13.00
CA PHE A 105 3.03 -5.86 12.29
C PHE A 105 1.70 -5.86 13.04
N ALA A 106 1.72 -6.11 14.35
CA ALA A 106 0.52 -6.08 15.20
C ALA A 106 -0.11 -4.69 15.27
N LEU A 107 0.70 -3.62 15.28
CA LEU A 107 0.19 -2.25 15.24
C LEU A 107 -0.54 -1.97 13.92
N ALA A 108 0.08 -2.28 12.78
CA ALA A 108 -0.53 -2.08 11.46
C ALA A 108 -1.81 -2.91 11.30
N GLU A 109 -1.82 -4.17 11.75
CA GLU A 109 -3.00 -5.03 11.70
C GLU A 109 -4.16 -4.45 12.51
N ARG A 110 -3.88 -3.87 13.68
CA ARG A 110 -4.89 -3.18 14.50
C ARG A 110 -5.46 -1.95 13.83
N GLU A 111 -4.65 -1.14 13.14
CA GLU A 111 -5.14 0.03 12.39
C GLU A 111 -5.99 -0.39 11.19
N LEU A 112 -5.64 -1.49 10.52
CA LEU A 112 -6.44 -2.06 9.43
C LEU A 112 -7.78 -2.64 9.90
N GLY A 113 -7.89 -3.04 11.16
CA GLY A 113 -9.11 -3.56 11.77
C GLY A 113 -10.10 -2.51 12.30
N LYS A 114 -9.72 -1.24 12.37
CA LYS A 114 -10.56 -0.12 12.83
C LYS A 114 -11.38 0.49 11.70
#